data_AF-A0A972WZB1-F1
#
_entry.id   AF-A0A972WZB1-F1
#
_cell.length_a   1.000
_cell.length_b   1.000
_cell.length_c   1.000
_cell.angle_alpha   90.00
_cell.angle_beta   90.00
_cell.angle_gamma   90.00
#
_symmetry.space_group_name_H-M   'P 1'
#
loop_
_entity.id
_entity.type
_entity.pdbx_description
1 polymer ?
#
loop_
_entity_poly.entity_id
_entity_poly.type
_entity_poly.pdbx_seq_one_letter_code
_entity_poly.pdbx_strand_id
1 'polypeptide(L)'
;PSNPIVSIGPIRALNGIDNLLIANRNKVVAISPIVGGLALKGPADRMLTELGHESSALGVAQLYASIASTIIIDNVDAELKDAIEREGVRCIVTNTVMSDQKIAAELALKTLNSIIGKQIGQQK
;
A
#
# COMPACT_ATOMS: atom_id res chain seq x y z
N PRO A 1 8.61 3.09 1.98
CA PRO A 1 7.54 3.10 0.95
C PRO A 1 7.67 4.36 0.07
N SER A 2 7.55 4.24 -1.25
CA SER A 2 7.83 5.33 -2.21
C SER A 2 6.58 6.12 -2.61
N ASN A 3 6.76 7.30 -3.18
CA ASN A 3 5.65 8.14 -3.67
C ASN A 3 4.85 7.43 -4.78
N PRO A 4 3.51 7.36 -4.68
CA PRO A 4 2.69 6.59 -5.61
C PRO A 4 2.62 7.19 -7.01
N ILE A 5 2.77 8.51 -7.14
CA ILE A 5 2.62 9.25 -8.39
C ILE A 5 3.94 9.34 -9.15
N VAL A 6 5.01 9.82 -8.52
CA VAL A 6 6.27 10.14 -9.22
C VAL A 6 7.33 9.05 -9.13
N SER A 7 7.17 8.07 -8.24
CA SER A 7 8.10 6.94 -8.13
C SER A 7 7.49 5.63 -8.66
N ILE A 8 6.30 5.26 -8.18
CA ILE A 8 5.64 4.02 -8.62
C ILE A 8 4.83 4.23 -9.90
N GLY A 9 4.20 5.39 -10.07
CA GLY A 9 3.42 5.75 -11.25
C GLY A 9 4.16 5.56 -12.58
N PRO A 10 5.40 6.03 -12.76
CA PRO A 10 6.14 5.83 -14.01
C PRO A 10 6.40 4.36 -14.34
N ILE A 11 6.61 3.52 -13.32
CA ILE A 11 6.80 2.07 -13.51
C ILE A 11 5.50 1.43 -14.00
N ARG A 12 4.37 1.82 -13.39
CA ARG A 12 3.02 1.35 -13.77
C ARG A 12 2.58 1.81 -15.16
N ALA A 13 3.04 2.98 -15.59
CA ALA A 13 2.73 3.56 -16.89
C ALA A 13 3.40 2.82 -18.07
N LEU A 14 4.36 1.93 -17.80
CA LEU A 14 4.94 1.08 -18.84
C LEU A 14 3.87 0.10 -19.39
N ASN A 15 3.92 -0.11 -20.70
CA ASN A 15 2.92 -0.92 -21.40
C ASN A 15 2.81 -2.33 -20.79
N GLY A 16 1.58 -2.71 -20.44
CA GLY A 16 1.24 -4.03 -19.91
C GLY A 16 1.48 -4.23 -18.41
N ILE A 17 2.16 -3.31 -17.71
CA ILE A 17 2.45 -3.49 -16.27
C ILE A 17 1.17 -3.50 -15.43
N ASP A 18 0.28 -2.53 -15.61
CA ASP A 18 -0.99 -2.51 -14.84
C ASP A 18 -1.85 -3.74 -15.15
N ASN A 19 -1.90 -4.23 -16.39
CA ASN A 19 -2.61 -5.47 -16.74
C ASN A 19 -2.02 -6.69 -16.01
N LEU A 20 -0.69 -6.78 -15.91
CA LEU A 20 -0.01 -7.85 -15.17
C LEU A 20 -0.30 -7.78 -13.67
N LEU A 21 -0.33 -6.57 -13.10
CA LEU A 21 -0.67 -6.35 -11.69
C LEU A 21 -2.13 -6.71 -11.41
N ILE A 22 -3.07 -6.30 -12.27
CA ILE A 22 -4.51 -6.66 -12.16
C ILE A 22 -4.66 -8.19 -12.21
N ALA A 23 -4.05 -8.86 -13.18
CA ALA A 23 -4.12 -10.32 -13.31
C ALA A 23 -3.54 -11.06 -12.09
N ASN A 24 -2.61 -10.44 -11.37
CA ASN A 24 -1.98 -10.98 -10.17
C ASN A 24 -2.41 -10.26 -8.88
N ARG A 25 -3.54 -9.53 -8.87
CA ARG A 25 -3.97 -8.65 -7.77
C ARG A 25 -3.88 -9.31 -6.40
N ASN A 26 -4.23 -10.59 -6.32
CA ASN A 26 -4.20 -11.39 -5.08
C ASN A 26 -2.80 -11.55 -4.45
N LYS A 27 -1.75 -11.37 -5.25
CA LYS A 27 -0.33 -11.45 -4.85
C LYS A 27 0.33 -10.07 -4.74
N VAL A 28 -0.34 -9.00 -5.16
CA VAL A 28 0.18 -7.63 -5.08
C VAL A 28 -0.16 -7.04 -3.72
N VAL A 29 0.86 -6.52 -3.04
CA VAL A 29 0.77 -5.87 -1.73
C VAL A 29 1.32 -4.45 -1.85
N ALA A 30 0.51 -3.47 -1.49
CA ALA A 30 0.93 -2.08 -1.38
C ALA A 30 1.36 -1.75 0.06
N ILE A 31 2.25 -0.77 0.21
CA ILE A 31 2.59 -0.18 1.52
C ILE A 31 2.40 1.32 1.39
N SER A 32 1.58 1.92 2.25
CA SER A 32 1.33 3.36 2.23
C SER A 32 2.62 4.14 2.53
N PRO A 33 2.94 5.20 1.77
CA PRO A 33 3.98 6.17 2.12
C PRO A 33 3.46 7.32 3.00
N ILE A 34 2.15 7.37 3.24
CA ILE A 34 1.49 8.36 4.10
C ILE A 34 1.28 7.76 5.48
N VAL A 35 1.61 8.56 6.51
CA VAL A 35 1.47 8.25 7.93
C VAL A 35 0.88 9.47 8.64
N GLY A 36 -0.30 9.35 9.25
CA GLY A 36 -0.96 10.46 9.96
C GLY A 36 -1.27 11.66 9.07
N GLY A 37 -1.61 11.41 7.81
CA GLY A 37 -1.88 12.44 6.80
C GLY A 37 -0.62 13.05 6.15
N LEU A 38 0.58 12.68 6.59
CA LEU A 38 1.86 13.22 6.12
C LEU A 38 2.66 12.19 5.34
N ALA A 39 3.37 12.62 4.31
CA ALA A 39 4.30 11.76 3.58
C ALA A 39 5.59 11.52 4.39
N LEU A 40 6.08 10.28 4.43
CA LEU A 40 7.31 9.94 5.15
C LEU A 40 8.56 10.61 4.56
N LYS A 41 8.62 10.77 3.23
CA LYS A 41 9.72 11.43 2.52
C LYS A 41 9.22 12.08 1.24
N GLY A 42 9.71 13.29 0.95
CA GLY A 42 9.40 14.02 -0.29
C GLY A 42 7.97 14.58 -0.33
N PRO A 43 7.55 15.18 -1.46
CA PRO A 43 6.30 15.95 -1.56
C PRO A 43 5.06 15.08 -1.83
N ALA A 44 5.02 13.83 -1.37
CA ALA A 44 3.96 12.89 -1.79
C ALA A 44 2.56 13.29 -1.31
N ASP A 45 2.47 13.87 -0.13
CA ASP A 45 1.27 14.45 0.47
C ASP A 45 0.74 15.64 -0.35
N ARG A 46 1.63 16.55 -0.74
CA ARG A 46 1.29 17.73 -1.55
C ARG A 46 0.82 17.31 -2.94
N MET A 47 1.52 16.37 -3.58
CA MET A 47 1.17 15.88 -4.92
C MET A 47 -0.16 15.10 -4.95
N LEU A 48 -0.44 14.27 -3.93
CA LEU A 48 -1.74 13.60 -3.83
C LEU A 48 -2.87 14.63 -3.74
N THR A 49 -2.70 15.63 -2.87
CA THR A 49 -3.68 16.70 -2.69
C THR A 49 -3.87 17.52 -3.98
N GLU A 50 -2.77 17.88 -4.66
CA GLU A 50 -2.80 18.64 -5.92
C GLU A 50 -3.45 17.87 -7.08
N LEU A 51 -3.40 16.53 -7.05
CA LEU A 51 -4.02 15.66 -8.05
C LEU A 51 -5.45 15.22 -7.67
N GLY A 52 -6.02 15.81 -6.62
CA GLY A 52 -7.39 15.54 -6.18
C GLY A 52 -7.57 14.25 -5.37
N HIS A 53 -6.48 13.69 -4.85
CA HIS A 53 -6.49 12.54 -3.95
C HIS A 53 -6.34 12.99 -2.50
N GLU A 54 -7.00 12.28 -1.58
CA GLU A 54 -6.79 12.47 -0.15
C GLU A 54 -5.34 12.07 0.21
N SER A 55 -4.59 12.95 0.85
CA SER A 55 -3.27 12.61 1.43
C SER A 55 -3.46 11.78 2.69
N SER A 56 -3.95 10.55 2.52
CA SER A 56 -4.16 9.59 3.59
C SER A 56 -3.83 8.18 3.12
N ALA A 57 -3.66 7.26 4.07
CA ALA A 57 -3.50 5.85 3.73
C ALA A 57 -4.74 5.29 3.00
N LEU A 58 -5.93 5.85 3.25
CA LEU A 58 -7.16 5.54 2.52
C LEU A 58 -7.09 5.99 1.06
N GLY A 59 -6.64 7.21 0.78
CA GLY A 59 -6.46 7.70 -0.60
C GLY A 59 -5.47 6.83 -1.39
N VAL A 60 -4.39 6.36 -0.74
CA VAL A 60 -3.45 5.41 -1.35
C VAL A 60 -4.10 4.05 -1.58
N ALA A 61 -4.93 3.56 -0.65
CA ALA A 61 -5.67 2.31 -0.84
C ALA A 61 -6.61 2.38 -2.05
N GLN A 62 -7.36 3.46 -2.19
CA GLN A 62 -8.24 3.70 -3.34
C GLN A 62 -7.46 3.71 -4.66
N LEU A 63 -6.33 4.40 -4.70
CA LEU A 63 -5.45 4.48 -5.88
C LEU A 63 -4.94 3.11 -6.34
N TYR A 64 -4.73 2.19 -5.41
CA TYR A 64 -4.20 0.85 -5.69
C TYR A 64 -5.25 -0.26 -5.64
N ALA A 65 -6.51 0.02 -5.35
CA ALA A 65 -7.53 -0.99 -5.11
C ALA A 65 -7.75 -1.93 -6.31
N SER A 66 -7.59 -1.43 -7.54
CA SER A 66 -7.71 -2.25 -8.76
C SER A 66 -6.53 -3.22 -8.96
N ILE A 67 -5.35 -2.90 -8.44
CA ILE A 67 -4.10 -3.64 -8.69
C ILE A 67 -3.58 -4.41 -7.48
N ALA A 68 -3.95 -4.03 -6.26
CA ALA A 68 -3.50 -4.64 -5.02
C ALA A 68 -4.67 -5.18 -4.21
N SER A 69 -4.53 -6.40 -3.69
CA SER A 69 -5.53 -7.02 -2.80
C SER A 69 -5.23 -6.85 -1.32
N THR A 70 -4.05 -6.33 -0.99
CA THR A 70 -3.61 -6.06 0.37
C THR A 70 -2.89 -4.72 0.40
N ILE A 71 -3.14 -3.92 1.42
CA ILE A 71 -2.35 -2.72 1.75
C ILE A 71 -1.85 -2.82 3.19
N ILE A 72 -0.65 -2.29 3.41
CA ILE A 72 -0.05 -2.13 4.72
C ILE A 72 0.01 -0.65 5.06
N ILE A 73 -0.49 -0.28 6.24
CA ILE A 73 -0.52 1.09 6.76
C ILE A 73 0.16 1.15 8.12
N ASP A 74 0.51 2.37 8.55
CA ASP A 74 1.15 2.58 9.83
C ASP A 74 0.19 2.44 11.02
N ASN A 75 0.73 2.21 12.21
CA ASN A 75 -0.04 2.17 13.46
C ASN A 75 -0.77 3.50 13.72
N VAL A 76 -0.21 4.63 13.27
CA VAL A 76 -0.86 5.94 13.39
C VAL A 76 -2.20 5.99 12.65
N ASP A 77 -2.34 5.25 11.55
CA ASP A 77 -3.52 5.26 10.69
C ASP A 77 -4.49 4.10 10.99
N ALA A 78 -4.33 3.42 12.13
CA ALA A 78 -5.07 2.18 12.45
C ALA A 78 -6.60 2.34 12.36
N GLU A 79 -7.12 3.53 12.66
CA GLU A 79 -8.54 3.87 12.57
C GLU A 79 -9.10 3.84 11.12
N LEU A 80 -8.25 4.01 10.12
CA LEU A 80 -8.64 3.97 8.70
C LEU A 80 -8.88 2.54 8.20
N LYS A 81 -8.53 1.52 8.99
CA LYS A 81 -8.58 0.11 8.60
C LYS A 81 -9.93 -0.28 8.00
N ASP A 82 -11.03 0.00 8.70
CA ASP A 82 -12.35 -0.44 8.25
C ASP A 82 -12.79 0.29 6.97
N ALA A 83 -12.39 1.55 6.81
CA ALA A 83 -12.65 2.30 5.59
C ALA A 83 -11.89 1.73 4.40
N ILE A 84 -10.61 1.41 4.60
CA ILE A 84 -9.77 0.76 3.60
C ILE A 84 -10.34 -0.61 3.20
N GLU A 85 -10.82 -1.41 4.16
CA GLU A 85 -11.38 -2.72 3.86
C GLU A 85 -12.68 -2.66 3.04
N ARG A 86 -13.46 -1.57 3.15
CA ARG A 86 -14.63 -1.33 2.29
C ARG A 86 -14.27 -1.06 0.83
N GLU A 87 -13.04 -0.63 0.54
CA GLU A 87 -12.52 -0.49 -0.84
C GLU A 87 -12.15 -1.85 -1.47
N GLY A 88 -12.43 -2.97 -0.80
CA GLY A 88 -12.13 -4.31 -1.28
C GLY A 88 -10.65 -4.69 -1.19
N VAL A 89 -9.89 -4.01 -0.32
CA VAL A 89 -8.46 -4.24 -0.07
C VAL A 89 -8.27 -4.68 1.37
N ARG A 90 -7.61 -5.82 1.61
CA ARG A 90 -7.28 -6.24 2.98
C ARG A 90 -6.28 -5.26 3.61
N CYS A 91 -6.56 -4.80 4.81
CA CYS A 91 -5.69 -3.84 5.49
C CYS A 91 -4.87 -4.50 6.63
N ILE A 92 -3.54 -4.37 6.57
CA ILE A 92 -2.63 -4.73 7.66
C ILE A 92 -2.09 -3.46 8.30
N VAL A 93 -2.15 -3.39 9.63
CA VAL A 93 -1.58 -2.31 10.42
C VAL A 93 -0.30 -2.79 11.08
N THR A 94 0.80 -2.05 10.92
CA THR A 94 2.12 -2.33 11.53
C THR A 94 3.03 -1.10 11.44
N ASN A 95 4.22 -1.12 12.05
CA ASN A 95 5.22 -0.07 11.83
C ASN A 95 5.70 -0.04 10.36
N THR A 96 5.57 1.11 9.69
CA THR A 96 6.00 1.31 8.30
C THR A 96 7.16 2.29 8.15
N VAL A 97 7.46 3.05 9.20
CA VAL A 97 8.60 3.97 9.28
C VAL A 97 9.90 3.19 9.45
N MET A 98 10.64 3.00 8.36
CA MET A 98 11.91 2.26 8.34
C MET A 98 13.07 3.13 8.87
N SER A 99 13.06 3.45 10.18
CA SER A 99 14.12 4.24 10.83
C SER A 99 15.43 3.46 11.02
N ASP A 100 15.36 2.13 11.00
CA ASP A 100 16.52 1.24 11.06
C ASP A 100 16.29 -0.05 10.25
N GLN A 101 17.34 -0.87 10.14
CA GLN A 101 17.30 -2.13 9.38
C GLN A 101 16.41 -3.20 10.01
N LYS A 102 16.25 -3.20 11.33
CA LYS A 102 15.40 -4.18 12.04
C LYS A 102 13.93 -3.93 11.69
N ILE A 103 13.48 -2.68 11.77
CA ILE A 103 12.10 -2.32 11.40
C ILE A 103 11.86 -2.59 9.91
N ALA A 104 12.82 -2.29 9.04
CA ALA A 104 12.71 -2.61 7.62
C ALA A 104 12.57 -4.12 7.35
N ALA A 105 13.36 -4.94 8.06
CA ALA A 105 13.28 -6.41 7.95
C ALA A 105 11.96 -6.97 8.46
N GLU A 106 11.45 -6.46 9.58
CA GLU A 106 10.15 -6.84 10.14
C GLU A 106 8.99 -6.50 9.19
N LEU A 107 9.02 -5.30 8.59
CA LEU A 107 8.04 -4.89 7.59
C LEU A 107 8.10 -5.78 6.35
N ALA A 108 9.30 -6.12 5.86
CA ALA A 108 9.47 -7.02 4.72
C ALA A 108 8.90 -8.42 5.00
N LEU A 109 9.20 -8.98 6.18
CA LEU A 109 8.64 -10.28 6.62
C LEU A 109 7.11 -10.24 6.72
N LYS A 110 6.55 -9.18 7.30
CA LYS A 110 5.09 -8.98 7.39
C LYS A 110 4.46 -8.92 6.00
N THR A 111 5.12 -8.25 5.06
CA THR A 111 4.69 -8.12 3.66
C THR A 111 4.66 -9.49 2.97
N LEU A 112 5.72 -10.28 3.07
CA LEU A 112 5.79 -11.62 2.49
C LEU A 112 4.71 -12.56 3.09
N ASN A 113 4.59 -12.57 4.42
CA ASN A 113 3.61 -13.39 5.12
C ASN A 113 2.16 -13.04 4.75
N SER A 114 1.90 -11.80 4.34
CA SER A 114 0.57 -11.37 3.90
C SER A 114 0.09 -12.05 2.60
N ILE A 115 1.03 -12.54 1.79
CA ILE A 115 0.76 -13.29 0.55
C ILE A 115 0.64 -14.78 0.85
N ILE A 116 1.59 -15.33 1.62
CA ILE A 116 1.67 -16.78 1.94
C ILE A 116 0.44 -17.25 2.72
N GLY A 117 -0.02 -16.44 3.69
CA GLY A 117 -1.22 -16.75 4.49
C GLY A 117 -2.50 -16.89 3.66
N LYS A 118 -2.57 -16.29 2.46
CA LYS A 118 -3.70 -16.46 1.53
C LYS A 118 -3.66 -17.79 0.77
N GLN A 119 -2.48 -18.36 0.52
CA GLN A 119 -2.34 -19.60 -0.26
C GLN A 119 -2.84 -20.83 0.50
N ILE A 120 -2.70 -20.84 1.82
CA ILE A 120 -3.14 -21.96 2.67
C ILE A 120 -4.67 -21.94 2.87
N GLY A 121 -5.30 -20.76 2.80
CA GLY A 121 -6.75 -20.59 3.00
C GLY A 121 -7.62 -20.82 1.77
N GLN A 122 -7.05 -20.91 0.56
CA GLN A 122 -7.80 -21.13 -0.69
C GLN A 122 -7.67 -22.56 -1.27
N GLN A 123 -7.14 -23.51 -0.48
CA GLN A 123 -7.08 -24.93 -0.83
C GLN A 123 -8.14 -25.79 -0.10
N LYS A 124 -9.18 -25.17 0.47
CA LYS A 124 -10.31 -25.88 1.08
C LYS A 124 -11.61 -25.60 0.33
#